data_AF-A0A1A7PNP5-F1
#
_entry.id   AF-A0A1A7PNP5-F1
#
_cell.length_a   1.000
_cell.length_b   1.000
_cell.length_c   1.000
_cell.angle_alpha   90.00
_cell.angle_beta   90.00
_cell.angle_gamma   90.00
#
_symmetry.space_group_name_H-M   'P 1'
#
loop_
_entity.id
_entity.type
_entity.pdbx_description
1 polymer ?
#
loop_
_entity_poly.entity_id
_entity_poly.type
_entity_poly.pdbx_seq_one_letter_code
_entity_poly.pdbx_strand_id
1 'polypeptide(L)'
;YLSIYYQGKDGQPLQGGHNMIQAIMGCTGVQALSKQLIAGKYIAPELTNKYIGLMLQKVLRLKQDGSDTYNFQILCPFIIKTRKTLSEHIENKPAERIDWLVAHTKDRDERTKQQPQSTPTQNQSSGQPTTDFDDDMPF
;
A
#
# COMPACT_ATOMS: atom_id res chain seq x y z
N TYR A 1 12.58 -13.45 -0.52
CA TYR A 1 12.15 -13.02 0.83
C TYR A 1 11.03 -12.01 0.71
N LEU A 2 10.04 -12.08 1.59
CA LEU A 2 8.97 -11.10 1.73
C LEU A 2 9.29 -10.21 2.94
N SER A 3 9.28 -8.89 2.77
CA SER A 3 9.45 -7.93 3.86
C SER A 3 8.11 -7.30 4.22
N ILE A 4 7.76 -7.33 5.51
CA ILE A 4 6.51 -6.74 6.02
C ILE A 4 6.87 -5.70 7.08
N TYR A 5 6.42 -4.48 6.87
CA TYR A 5 6.51 -3.42 7.87
C TYR A 5 5.33 -3.56 8.83
N TYR A 6 5.59 -3.84 10.10
CA TYR A 6 4.57 -4.07 11.13
C TYR A 6 4.64 -3.08 12.31
N GLN A 7 5.66 -2.22 12.33
CA GLN A 7 5.92 -1.25 13.39
C GLN A 7 6.44 0.05 12.78
N GLY A 8 5.93 1.19 13.25
CA GLY A 8 6.38 2.53 12.88
C GLY A 8 7.72 2.89 13.52
N LYS A 9 8.27 4.04 13.13
CA LYS A 9 9.53 4.57 13.71
C LYS A 9 9.39 4.93 15.19
N ASP A 10 8.18 5.30 15.59
CA ASP A 10 7.74 5.60 16.95
C ASP A 10 7.53 4.35 17.82
N GLY A 11 7.65 3.16 17.23
CA GLY A 11 7.43 1.90 17.90
C GLY A 11 5.98 1.42 17.91
N GLN A 12 5.04 2.20 17.34
CA GLN A 12 3.63 1.84 17.34
C GLN A 12 3.32 0.75 16.28
N PRO A 13 2.40 -0.18 16.56
CA PRO A 13 2.05 -1.23 15.63
C PRO A 13 1.34 -0.66 14.40
N LEU A 14 1.79 -1.08 13.21
CA LEU A 14 1.10 -0.81 11.96
C LEU A 14 0.02 -1.88 11.76
N GLN A 15 -1.25 -1.50 11.91
CA GLN A 15 -2.38 -2.44 11.82
C GLN A 15 -2.34 -3.31 10.57
N GLY A 16 -2.06 -2.71 9.40
CA GLY A 16 -1.97 -3.45 8.14
C GLY A 16 -0.86 -4.51 8.13
N GLY A 17 0.30 -4.19 8.70
CA GLY A 17 1.41 -5.14 8.83
C GLY A 17 1.12 -6.25 9.83
N HIS A 18 0.53 -5.91 10.98
CA HIS A 18 0.11 -6.89 11.98
C HIS A 18 -0.94 -7.86 11.41
N ASN A 19 -1.97 -7.35 10.73
CA ASN A 19 -2.99 -8.16 10.08
C ASN A 19 -2.39 -9.09 9.01
N MET A 20 -1.43 -8.60 8.23
CA MET A 20 -0.73 -9.41 7.23
C MET A 20 0.05 -10.55 7.88
N ILE A 21 0.80 -10.27 8.96
CA ILE A 21 1.56 -11.28 9.70
C ILE A 21 0.62 -12.35 10.27
N GLN A 22 -0.47 -11.95 10.92
CA GLN A 22 -1.46 -12.87 11.48
C GLN A 22 -2.12 -13.73 10.40
N ALA A 23 -2.44 -13.14 9.26
CA ALA A 23 -3.01 -13.87 8.13
C ALA A 23 -2.02 -14.91 7.56
N ILE A 24 -0.73 -14.57 7.47
CA ILE A 24 0.34 -15.50 7.04
C ILE A 24 0.52 -16.62 8.05
N MET A 25 0.59 -16.31 9.35
CA MET A 25 0.68 -17.28 10.43
C MET A 25 -0.47 -18.27 10.37
N GLY A 26 -1.71 -17.78 10.28
CA GLY A 26 -2.90 -18.63 10.16
C GLY A 26 -2.91 -19.48 8.89
N CYS A 27 -2.52 -18.93 7.73
CA CYS A 27 -2.46 -19.69 6.48
C CYS A 27 -1.36 -20.78 6.48
N THR A 28 -0.29 -20.59 7.26
CA THR A 28 0.84 -21.53 7.34
C THR A 28 0.77 -22.46 8.55
N GLY A 29 -0.18 -22.24 9.46
CA GLY A 29 -0.34 -22.97 10.72
C GLY A 29 0.72 -22.63 11.78
N VAL A 30 1.52 -21.59 11.57
CA VAL A 30 2.55 -21.15 12.53
C VAL A 30 1.89 -20.41 13.69
N GLN A 31 2.13 -20.87 14.92
CA GLN A 31 1.46 -20.36 16.12
C GLN A 31 2.20 -19.22 16.81
N ALA A 32 3.52 -19.16 16.64
CA ALA A 32 4.38 -18.17 17.25
C ALA A 32 5.54 -17.82 16.32
N LEU A 33 6.04 -16.58 16.42
CA LEU A 33 7.19 -16.11 15.66
C LEU A 33 8.29 -15.67 16.62
N SER A 34 9.52 -16.03 16.30
CA SER A 34 10.71 -15.44 16.90
C SER A 34 11.34 -14.42 15.95
N LYS A 35 12.25 -13.59 16.48
CA LYS A 35 13.02 -12.62 15.69
C LYS A 35 14.48 -13.03 15.72
N GLN A 36 15.05 -13.37 14.56
CA GLN A 36 16.47 -13.66 14.41
C GLN A 36 17.12 -12.60 13.52
N LEU A 37 18.19 -11.95 14.01
CA LEU A 37 18.93 -10.96 13.23
C LEU A 37 19.94 -11.68 12.33
N ILE A 38 19.76 -11.57 11.01
CA ILE A 38 20.66 -12.14 10.00
C ILE A 38 20.98 -11.05 8.98
N ALA A 39 22.28 -10.74 8.79
CA ALA A 39 22.75 -9.71 7.86
C ALA A 39 22.01 -8.35 8.02
N GLY A 40 21.80 -7.93 9.28
CA GLY A 40 21.14 -6.67 9.61
C GLY A 40 19.61 -6.65 9.41
N LYS A 41 18.98 -7.80 9.14
CA LYS A 41 17.52 -7.93 8.98
C LYS A 41 16.96 -8.91 9.99
N TYR A 42 15.83 -8.57 10.59
CA TYR A 42 15.07 -9.51 11.41
C TYR A 42 14.30 -10.48 10.50
N ILE A 43 14.52 -11.76 10.72
CA ILE A 43 13.85 -12.86 10.02
C ILE A 43 13.02 -13.64 11.05
N ALA A 44 11.84 -14.10 10.65
CA ALA A 44 11.06 -15.05 11.40
C ALA A 44 11.37 -16.48 10.89
N PRO A 45 12.25 -17.24 11.58
CA PRO A 45 12.72 -18.52 11.09
C PRO A 45 11.60 -19.54 10.88
N GLU A 46 10.53 -19.48 11.68
CA GLU A 46 9.38 -20.40 11.63
C GLU A 46 8.59 -20.34 10.32
N LEU A 47 8.68 -19.20 9.60
CA LEU A 47 8.06 -19.00 8.29
C LEU A 47 8.99 -19.37 7.13
N THR A 48 10.24 -19.72 7.42
CA THR A 48 11.19 -20.15 6.39
C THR A 48 10.75 -21.49 5.82
N ASN A 49 10.79 -21.62 4.49
CA ASN A 49 10.35 -22.80 3.74
C ASN A 49 8.88 -23.21 3.97
N LYS A 50 8.04 -22.31 4.51
CA LYS A 50 6.59 -22.53 4.54
C LYS A 50 5.98 -22.12 3.21
N TYR A 51 5.09 -22.97 2.70
CA TYR A 51 4.33 -22.69 1.50
C TYR A 51 3.10 -21.85 1.84
N ILE A 52 2.89 -20.77 1.09
CA ILE A 52 1.75 -19.88 1.22
C ILE A 52 1.31 -19.36 -0.16
N GLY A 53 0.00 -19.19 -0.34
CA GLY A 53 -0.56 -18.55 -1.51
C GLY A 53 -0.68 -17.04 -1.29
N LEU A 54 -0.34 -16.23 -2.28
CA LEU A 54 -0.49 -14.79 -2.24
C LEU A 54 -1.31 -14.31 -3.43
N MET A 55 -2.37 -13.54 -3.18
CA MET A 55 -3.04 -12.77 -4.23
C MET A 55 -2.32 -11.44 -4.39
N LEU A 56 -1.85 -11.16 -5.60
CA LEU A 56 -1.06 -9.99 -5.92
C LEU A 56 -1.82 -9.08 -6.90
N GLN A 57 -1.69 -7.77 -6.73
CA GLN A 57 -2.13 -6.76 -7.69
C GLN A 57 -0.90 -6.07 -8.25
N LYS A 58 -0.78 -5.97 -9.59
CA LYS A 58 0.26 -5.16 -10.21
C LYS A 58 -0.11 -3.68 -10.08
N VAL A 59 0.86 -2.88 -9.66
CA VAL A 59 0.73 -1.43 -9.51
C VAL A 59 1.73 -0.77 -10.45
N LEU A 60 1.22 -0.02 -11.43
CA LEU A 60 2.01 0.73 -12.40
C LEU A 60 2.43 2.07 -11.80
N ARG A 61 3.68 2.46 -11.99
CA ARG A 61 4.27 3.70 -11.45
C ARG A 61 5.23 4.33 -12.44
N LEU A 62 5.54 5.59 -12.21
CA LEU A 62 6.63 6.28 -12.90
C LEU A 62 7.87 6.30 -12.00
N LYS A 63 9.03 6.12 -12.60
CA LYS A 63 10.30 6.46 -11.97
C LYS A 63 10.52 7.97 -12.00
N GLN A 64 11.55 8.43 -11.31
CA GLN A 64 11.96 9.85 -11.31
C GLN A 64 12.37 10.35 -12.70
N ASP A 65 12.88 9.46 -13.56
CA ASP A 65 13.25 9.76 -14.96
C ASP A 65 12.04 9.77 -15.91
N GLY A 66 10.81 9.59 -15.40
CA GLY A 66 9.59 9.53 -16.20
C GLY A 66 9.35 8.20 -16.91
N SER A 67 10.24 7.21 -16.79
CA SER A 67 10.03 5.87 -17.35
C SER A 67 9.05 5.05 -16.52
N ASP A 68 8.35 4.13 -17.19
CA ASP A 68 7.43 3.20 -16.54
C ASP A 68 8.19 2.21 -15.62
N THR A 69 7.56 1.91 -14.49
CA THR A 69 7.94 0.81 -13.58
C THR A 69 6.69 0.18 -12.99
N TYR A 70 6.84 -0.92 -12.27
CA TYR A 70 5.74 -1.51 -11.52
C TYR A 70 6.23 -2.24 -10.27
N ASN A 71 5.31 -2.46 -9.34
CA ASN A 71 5.50 -3.33 -8.20
C ASN A 71 4.26 -4.22 -8.00
N PHE A 72 4.42 -5.30 -7.24
CA PHE A 72 3.29 -6.09 -6.79
C PHE A 72 2.88 -5.69 -5.37
N GLN A 73 1.59 -5.42 -5.19
CA GLN A 73 0.98 -5.25 -3.88
C GLN A 73 0.30 -6.55 -3.48
N ILE A 74 0.56 -7.02 -2.25
CA ILE A 74 -0.13 -8.18 -1.70
C ILE A 74 -1.53 -7.73 -1.26
N LEU A 75 -2.56 -8.32 -1.86
CA LEU A 75 -3.95 -8.10 -1.45
C LEU A 75 -4.32 -8.96 -0.26
N CYS A 76 -4.02 -10.26 -0.31
CA CYS A 76 -4.22 -11.17 0.81
C CYS A 76 -3.42 -12.46 0.65
N PRO A 77 -3.04 -13.11 1.77
CA PRO A 77 -2.58 -14.49 1.78
C PRO A 77 -3.76 -15.49 1.77
N PHE A 78 -3.50 -16.69 1.29
CA PHE A 78 -4.44 -17.82 1.31
C PHE A 78 -3.74 -19.17 1.51
N ILE A 79 -4.50 -20.15 1.98
CA ILE A 79 -4.05 -21.53 2.16
C ILE A 79 -4.00 -22.20 0.79
N ILE A 80 -2.81 -22.60 0.33
CA ILE A 80 -2.62 -23.14 -1.04
C ILE A 80 -3.54 -24.32 -1.34
N LYS A 81 -3.64 -25.27 -0.42
CA LYS A 81 -4.37 -26.53 -0.63
C LYS A 81 -5.88 -26.33 -0.82
N THR A 82 -6.46 -25.34 -0.13
CA THR A 82 -7.91 -25.11 -0.11
C THR A 82 -8.34 -23.87 -0.87
N ARG A 83 -7.38 -23.01 -1.26
CA ARG A 83 -7.60 -21.66 -1.81
C ARG A 83 -8.41 -20.72 -0.91
N LYS A 84 -8.66 -21.10 0.34
CA LYS A 84 -9.36 -20.27 1.33
C LYS A 84 -8.42 -19.22 1.90
N THR A 85 -8.93 -18.01 2.07
CA THR A 85 -8.37 -17.01 2.98
C THR A 85 -8.47 -17.50 4.43
N LEU A 86 -7.74 -16.86 5.34
CA LEU A 86 -7.80 -17.24 6.76
C LEU A 86 -9.23 -17.10 7.35
N SER A 87 -9.95 -16.03 7.01
CA SER A 87 -11.32 -15.82 7.47
C SER A 87 -12.27 -16.90 6.95
N GLU A 88 -12.21 -17.24 5.66
CA GLU A 88 -13.02 -18.33 5.09
C GLU A 88 -12.71 -19.68 5.72
N HIS A 89 -11.45 -19.91 6.09
CA HIS A 89 -11.06 -21.14 6.78
C HIS A 89 -11.63 -21.22 8.20
N ILE A 90 -11.49 -20.15 9.00
CA ILE A 90 -11.98 -20.08 10.38
C ILE A 90 -13.52 -20.18 10.43
N GLU A 91 -14.19 -19.49 9.51
CA GLU A 91 -15.66 -19.44 9.43
C GLU A 91 -16.26 -20.65 8.68
N ASN A 92 -15.42 -21.59 8.25
CA ASN A 92 -15.80 -22.76 7.44
C ASN A 92 -16.62 -22.41 6.17
N LYS A 93 -16.33 -21.26 5.55
CA LYS A 93 -16.93 -20.82 4.30
C LYS A 93 -16.26 -21.47 3.08
N PRO A 94 -16.93 -21.55 1.92
CA PRO A 94 -16.29 -21.93 0.66
C PRO A 94 -15.17 -20.96 0.28
N ALA A 95 -14.28 -21.38 -0.64
CA ALA A 95 -13.22 -20.53 -1.17
C ALA A 95 -13.79 -19.67 -2.31
N GLU A 96 -14.19 -18.43 -2.01
CA GLU A 96 -14.82 -17.54 -2.98
C GLU A 96 -14.00 -16.27 -3.19
N ARG A 97 -13.33 -15.78 -2.14
CA ARG A 97 -12.65 -14.49 -2.14
C ARG A 97 -11.52 -14.44 -3.16
N ILE A 98 -10.72 -15.50 -3.26
CA ILE A 98 -9.60 -15.54 -4.21
C ILE A 98 -10.10 -15.57 -5.64
N ASP A 99 -11.13 -16.34 -5.94
CA ASP A 99 -11.67 -16.44 -7.30
C ASP A 99 -12.38 -15.14 -7.71
N TRP A 100 -13.08 -14.50 -6.76
CA TRP A 100 -13.62 -13.15 -6.97
C TRP A 100 -12.50 -12.14 -7.25
N LEU A 101 -11.41 -12.16 -6.48
CA LEU A 101 -10.29 -11.26 -6.69
C LEU A 101 -9.62 -11.50 -8.04
N VAL A 102 -9.45 -12.74 -8.48
CA VAL A 102 -8.90 -13.05 -9.81
C VAL A 102 -9.78 -12.49 -10.93
N ALA A 103 -11.10 -12.60 -10.80
CA ALA A 103 -12.02 -12.11 -11.83
C ALA A 103 -12.12 -10.57 -11.88
N HIS A 104 -12.07 -9.90 -10.72
CA HIS A 104 -12.43 -8.48 -10.60
C HIS A 104 -11.24 -7.54 -10.38
N THR A 105 -10.09 -8.04 -9.90
CA THR A 105 -8.92 -7.20 -9.68
C THR A 105 -8.27 -6.86 -11.02
N LYS A 106 -8.06 -5.56 -11.26
CA LYS A 106 -7.28 -5.04 -12.38
C LYS A 106 -5.97 -4.47 -11.88
N ASP A 107 -5.02 -4.26 -12.79
CA ASP A 107 -3.82 -3.50 -12.49
C ASP A 107 -4.20 -2.10 -12.00
N ARG A 108 -3.52 -1.62 -10.96
CA ARG A 108 -3.72 -0.27 -10.43
C ARG A 108 -2.73 0.68 -11.09
N ASP A 109 -3.21 1.79 -11.64
CA ASP A 109 -2.35 2.83 -12.21
C ASP A 109 -2.12 3.96 -11.21
N GLU A 110 -0.89 4.10 -10.72
CA GLU A 110 -0.44 5.20 -9.86
C GLU A 110 0.53 6.13 -10.59
N ARG A 111 0.57 6.10 -11.94
CA ARG A 111 1.34 7.05 -12.73
C ARG A 111 0.65 8.39 -12.68
N THR A 112 1.03 9.22 -11.70
CA THR A 112 0.57 10.60 -11.66
C THR A 112 1.14 11.31 -12.89
N LYS A 113 0.28 11.72 -13.83
CA LYS A 113 0.68 12.69 -14.84
C LYS A 113 1.12 13.93 -14.09
N GLN A 114 2.41 14.26 -14.12
CA GLN A 114 2.86 15.60 -13.73
C GLN A 114 2.09 16.56 -14.64
N GLN A 115 0.98 17.13 -14.17
CA GLN A 115 0.47 18.33 -14.77
C GLN A 115 1.57 19.37 -14.54
N PRO A 116 2.14 19.97 -15.59
CA PRO A 116 3.01 21.12 -15.39
C PRO A 116 2.18 22.16 -14.66
N GLN A 117 2.56 22.45 -13.41
CA GLN A 117 2.03 23.56 -12.65
C GLN A 117 2.52 24.82 -13.37
N SER A 118 1.74 25.29 -14.34
CA SER A 118 1.93 26.59 -14.96
C SER A 118 1.59 27.64 -13.90
N THR A 119 2.59 28.04 -13.11
CA THR A 119 2.58 29.34 -12.44
C THR A 119 2.50 30.41 -13.53
N PRO A 120 1.45 31.25 -13.59
CA PRO A 120 1.48 32.42 -14.43
C PRO A 120 2.42 33.42 -13.79
N THR A 121 3.60 33.60 -14.38
CA THR A 121 4.48 34.73 -14.07
C THR A 121 3.83 35.99 -14.64
N GLN A 122 3.05 36.69 -13.83
CA GLN A 122 2.50 37.99 -14.20
C GLN A 122 3.59 39.05 -14.06
N ASN A 123 4.24 39.32 -15.19
CA ASN A 123 5.12 40.45 -15.39
C ASN A 123 4.26 41.68 -15.68
N GLN A 124 4.18 42.66 -14.76
CA GLN A 124 3.78 44.02 -15.13
C GLN A 124 4.44 45.08 -14.25
N SER A 125 5.00 46.02 -14.99
CA SER A 125 5.87 47.13 -14.65
C SER A 125 5.14 48.35 -14.07
N SER A 126 5.95 49.23 -13.46
CA SER A 126 5.82 50.70 -13.34
C SER A 126 4.66 51.26 -12.51
N GLY A 127 5.02 52.11 -11.54
CA GLY A 127 4.08 52.73 -10.61
C GLY A 127 3.44 54.04 -11.07
N GLN A 128 2.35 54.38 -10.40
CA GLN A 128 2.00 55.72 -9.90
C GLN A 128 0.78 55.61 -8.95
N PRO A 129 0.64 56.46 -7.92
CA PRO A 129 -0.42 56.38 -6.93
C PRO A 129 -1.54 57.41 -7.20
N THR A 130 -2.80 57.00 -7.13
CA THR A 130 -3.98 57.89 -6.99
C THR A 130 -5.11 57.11 -6.32
N THR A 131 -5.44 57.46 -5.07
CA THR A 131 -6.61 58.23 -4.61
C THR A 131 -7.79 57.34 -4.20
N ASP A 132 -8.05 57.36 -2.89
CA ASP A 132 -9.36 57.51 -2.23
C ASP A 132 -10.54 56.73 -2.79
N PHE A 133 -10.89 55.66 -2.06
CA PHE A 133 -12.30 55.31 -1.83
C PHE A 133 -12.46 54.98 -0.35
N ASP A 134 -12.42 56.06 0.43
CA ASP A 134 -13.23 56.18 1.64
C ASP A 134 -14.71 56.13 1.25
N ASP A 135 -15.52 55.78 2.24
CA ASP A 135 -16.95 56.02 2.34
C ASP A 135 -17.96 55.14 1.58
N ASP A 136 -18.71 54.43 2.43
CA ASP A 136 -20.17 54.26 2.38
C ASP A 136 -20.76 53.20 1.44
N MET A 137 -20.98 51.99 2.00
CA MET A 137 -22.09 51.15 1.56
C MET A 137 -22.98 50.79 2.76
N PRO A 138 -24.13 51.49 2.94
CA PRO A 138 -25.10 51.17 3.97
C PRO A 138 -26.15 50.15 3.50
N PHE A 139 -26.52 49.28 4.45
CA PHE A 139 -27.59 48.26 4.53
C PHE A 139 -27.48 46.99 3.68
#